data_AF-A0A484MYQ1-F1
#
_entry.id   AF-A0A484MYQ1-F1
#
_cell.length_a   1.000
_cell.length_b   1.000
_cell.length_c   1.000
_cell.angle_alpha   90.00
_cell.angle_beta   90.00
_cell.angle_gamma   90.00
#
_symmetry.space_group_name_H-M   'P 1'
#
loop_
_entity.id
_entity.type
_entity.pdbx_description
1 polymer ?
#
loop_
_entity_poly.entity_id
_entity_poly.type
_entity_poly.pdbx_seq_one_letter_code
_entity_poly.pdbx_strand_id
1 'polypeptide(L)'
;MISAADRKKLFKSKARAESSQERPPLPTPALSAEHAQARKKRKEVSSSAEGASLSGARSPPSRSVDYGNLAFVKVAFPLKPSFLHGDYEPRRFLQSFIPPPDRMEISLAATQDLASTLLLELGSVAMRAPELVERFEWYVAEKAKGEEELRRLQEHVAGLEGKLADAEERVRAAKQARAAAEEEARRLDGEAEHVIEAFQTSPAFEEAALSRMDDLLKIWAQTPAGQRLLFKEGQANYSLGLQRAQEVLLERIQKGKELPKPCENPEEFDSSIYYSEDEDANGGGEDTVGN
;
A
#
# COMPACT_ATOMS: atom_id res chain seq x y z
N MET A 1 36.51 4.64 59.80
CA MET A 1 35.66 3.77 58.98
C MET A 1 34.28 4.40 58.93
N ILE A 2 33.79 4.78 57.76
CA ILE A 2 32.47 5.41 57.61
C ILE A 2 31.41 4.35 57.95
N SER A 3 30.46 4.70 58.81
CA SER A 3 29.35 3.85 59.23
C SER A 3 28.53 3.38 58.02
N ALA A 4 28.01 2.15 58.06
CA ALA A 4 27.14 1.61 57.01
C ALA A 4 25.88 2.48 56.79
N ALA A 5 25.47 3.25 57.80
CA ALA A 5 24.35 4.19 57.70
C ALA A 5 24.70 5.43 56.85
N ASP A 6 25.94 5.94 56.95
CA ASP A 6 26.37 7.14 56.21
C ASP A 6 26.62 6.84 54.73
N ARG A 7 26.97 5.60 54.40
CA ARG A 7 27.06 5.14 53.00
C ARG A 7 25.73 5.24 52.27
N LYS A 8 24.58 5.07 52.95
CA LYS A 8 23.25 5.15 52.32
C LYS A 8 22.84 6.57 51.92
N LYS A 9 23.41 7.60 52.55
CA LYS A 9 23.09 9.00 52.24
C LYS A 9 23.77 9.52 50.96
N LEU A 10 24.84 8.86 50.51
CA LEU A 10 25.54 9.19 49.25
C LEU A 10 24.82 8.73 47.98
N PHE A 11 23.83 7.84 48.09
CA PHE A 11 23.14 7.23 46.95
C PHE A 11 21.68 7.65 46.78
N LYS A 12 21.23 8.73 47.44
CA LYS A 12 19.93 9.33 47.12
C LYS A 12 20.03 10.06 45.77
N SER A 13 19.79 9.30 44.71
CA SER A 13 19.64 9.76 43.34
C SER A 13 18.54 10.83 43.28
N LYS A 14 18.93 12.09 43.06
CA LYS A 14 18.01 13.14 42.67
C LYS A 14 17.44 12.78 41.29
N ALA A 15 16.12 12.69 41.16
CA ALA A 15 15.44 12.46 39.90
C ALA A 15 15.93 13.52 38.88
N ARG A 16 16.63 13.06 37.84
CA ARG A 16 17.12 13.92 36.77
C ARG A 16 15.95 14.20 35.84
N ALA A 17 15.53 15.46 35.84
CA ALA A 17 14.61 16.05 34.88
C ALA A 17 15.04 15.75 33.43
N GLU A 18 14.03 15.55 32.60
CA GLU A 18 14.08 15.34 31.16
C GLU A 18 15.11 16.26 30.49
N SER A 19 16.07 15.64 29.80
CA SER A 19 16.96 16.32 28.87
C SER A 19 16.77 15.68 27.51
N SER A 20 15.82 16.25 26.76
CA SER A 20 15.64 16.04 25.34
C SER A 20 16.98 16.18 24.62
N GLN A 21 17.49 15.10 24.04
CA GLN A 21 18.59 15.19 23.11
C GLN A 21 18.27 14.40 21.83
N GLU A 22 18.41 15.16 20.75
CA GLU A 22 18.05 14.94 19.37
C GLU A 22 18.39 13.55 18.81
N ARG A 23 17.39 12.94 18.18
CA ARG A 23 17.51 11.80 17.28
C ARG A 23 18.23 12.27 15.99
N PRO A 24 19.30 11.61 15.54
CA PRO A 24 19.90 11.93 14.23
C PRO A 24 18.96 11.50 13.10
N PRO A 25 18.84 12.28 12.00
CA PRO A 25 17.89 11.96 10.93
C PRO A 25 18.38 10.78 10.07
N LEU A 26 17.46 9.85 9.79
CA LEU A 26 17.61 8.82 8.77
C LEU A 26 17.44 9.46 7.38
N PRO A 27 18.27 9.12 6.38
CA PRO A 27 18.22 9.76 5.06
C PRO A 27 16.94 9.40 4.29
N THR A 28 16.26 10.43 3.78
CA THR A 28 15.13 10.32 2.83
C THR A 28 15.63 9.84 1.46
N PRO A 29 14.93 8.93 0.77
CA PRO A 29 15.28 8.53 -0.59
C PRO A 29 14.96 9.63 -1.60
N ALA A 30 15.91 9.91 -2.48
CA ALA A 30 15.80 10.92 -3.54
C ALA A 30 14.72 10.52 -4.57
N LEU A 31 13.78 11.44 -4.82
CA LEU A 31 12.98 11.48 -6.04
C LEU A 31 13.84 12.07 -7.15
N SER A 32 14.16 11.26 -8.17
CA SER A 32 14.69 11.74 -9.44
C SER A 32 13.59 11.67 -10.49
N ALA A 33 13.10 12.82 -10.90
CA ALA A 33 12.41 13.02 -12.16
C ALA A 33 13.42 13.58 -13.16
N GLU A 34 13.56 12.98 -14.35
CA GLU A 34 13.50 13.75 -15.60
C GLU A 34 13.49 12.89 -16.88
N HIS A 35 12.52 13.25 -17.73
CA HIS A 35 12.46 13.32 -19.20
C HIS A 35 13.13 12.23 -20.06
N ALA A 36 12.34 11.41 -20.78
CA ALA A 36 11.58 11.70 -22.00
C ALA A 36 12.39 11.65 -23.30
N GLN A 37 12.02 10.71 -24.18
CA GLN A 37 11.69 10.92 -25.60
C GLN A 37 11.09 9.61 -26.14
N ALA A 38 9.77 9.56 -26.35
CA ALA A 38 9.11 9.84 -27.62
C ALA A 38 9.34 8.76 -28.69
N ARG A 39 8.32 7.92 -28.95
CA ARG A 39 7.83 7.73 -30.32
C ARG A 39 6.31 7.47 -30.36
N LYS A 40 5.70 8.34 -31.16
CA LYS A 40 4.29 8.49 -31.52
C LYS A 40 3.80 7.29 -32.34
N LYS A 41 2.54 6.87 -32.13
CA LYS A 41 1.53 6.75 -33.18
C LYS A 41 0.15 6.45 -32.57
N ARG A 42 -0.62 7.52 -32.36
CA ARG A 42 -2.09 7.51 -32.41
C ARG A 42 -2.45 8.14 -33.74
N LYS A 43 -3.25 7.47 -34.57
CA LYS A 43 -3.89 8.10 -35.72
C LYS A 43 -5.35 7.68 -35.73
N GLU A 44 -6.20 8.68 -35.55
CA GLU A 44 -7.63 8.62 -35.68
C GLU A 44 -8.02 9.50 -36.88
N VAL A 45 -9.14 9.13 -37.51
CA VAL A 45 -9.94 9.88 -38.50
C VAL A 45 -9.39 10.06 -39.92
N SER A 46 -10.03 9.37 -40.87
CA SER A 46 -10.77 9.91 -42.03
C SER A 46 -11.08 8.74 -42.98
N SER A 47 -12.35 8.38 -43.18
CA SER A 47 -13.14 8.88 -44.32
C SER A 47 -12.36 8.79 -45.62
N SER A 48 -12.55 7.70 -46.36
CA SER A 48 -12.22 7.61 -47.78
C SER A 48 -13.49 7.22 -48.50
N ALA A 49 -14.15 8.23 -49.06
CA ALA A 49 -15.10 8.07 -50.14
C ALA A 49 -14.32 7.62 -51.37
N GLU A 50 -14.31 6.31 -51.64
CA GLU A 50 -13.93 5.82 -52.95
C GLU A 50 -15.10 6.05 -53.91
N GLY A 51 -14.89 7.03 -54.77
CA GLY A 51 -15.73 7.30 -55.91
C GLY A 51 -15.86 6.04 -56.75
N ALA A 52 -17.09 5.56 -56.87
CA ALA A 52 -17.49 4.70 -57.96
C ALA A 52 -17.22 5.46 -59.26
N SER A 53 -16.10 5.12 -59.89
CA SER A 53 -15.80 5.53 -61.25
C SER A 53 -16.96 5.07 -62.14
N LEU A 54 -17.70 6.05 -62.63
CA LEU A 54 -18.63 5.93 -63.75
C LEU A 54 -17.82 5.55 -65.00
N SER A 55 -17.50 4.25 -65.15
CA SER A 55 -16.92 3.74 -66.39
C SER A 55 -18.00 3.02 -67.20
N GLY A 56 -18.64 3.81 -68.06
CA GLY A 56 -19.08 3.42 -69.40
C GLY A 56 -19.55 1.98 -69.61
N ALA A 57 -20.77 1.66 -69.20
CA ALA A 57 -21.56 0.68 -69.92
C ALA A 57 -22.10 1.38 -71.18
N ARG A 58 -21.31 1.30 -72.24
CA ARG A 58 -21.64 1.68 -73.61
C ARG A 58 -22.94 0.96 -73.99
N SER A 59 -24.04 1.70 -74.12
CA SER A 59 -25.28 1.15 -74.67
C SER A 59 -24.96 0.51 -76.03
N PRO A 60 -25.48 -0.70 -76.34
CA PRO A 60 -25.35 -1.25 -77.69
C PRO A 60 -25.95 -0.25 -78.67
N PRO A 61 -25.36 -0.07 -79.87
CA PRO A 61 -25.95 0.81 -80.87
C PRO A 61 -27.36 0.31 -81.15
N SER A 62 -28.34 1.20 -80.96
CA SER A 62 -29.70 0.97 -81.40
C SER A 62 -29.63 0.64 -82.88
N ARG A 63 -29.77 -0.65 -83.23
CA ARG A 63 -30.02 -1.06 -84.61
C ARG A 63 -31.29 -0.33 -85.01
N SER A 64 -31.16 0.73 -85.81
CA SER A 64 -32.25 1.28 -86.57
C SER A 64 -32.69 0.16 -87.51
N VAL A 65 -33.67 -0.61 -87.05
CA VAL A 65 -34.45 -1.46 -87.95
C VAL A 65 -35.26 -0.48 -88.76
N ASP A 66 -34.84 -0.26 -90.00
CA ASP A 66 -35.64 0.41 -91.02
C ASP A 66 -36.98 -0.33 -91.10
N TYR A 67 -38.02 0.23 -90.49
CA TYR A 67 -39.39 -0.17 -90.77
C TYR A 67 -39.73 0.33 -92.16
N GLY A 68 -39.31 -0.43 -93.17
CA GLY A 68 -39.90 -0.39 -94.49
C GLY A 68 -41.42 -0.58 -94.36
N ASN A 69 -42.16 0.37 -94.91
CA ASN A 69 -43.63 0.56 -94.86
C ASN A 69 -44.15 1.34 -93.64
N LEU A 70 -44.01 2.68 -93.69
CA LEU A 70 -44.94 3.59 -93.02
C LEU A 70 -46.28 3.60 -93.79
N ALA A 71 -47.01 2.50 -93.72
CA ALA A 71 -48.45 2.57 -93.93
C ALA A 71 -49.02 3.30 -92.72
N PHE A 72 -49.41 4.57 -92.88
CA PHE A 72 -50.12 5.32 -91.86
C PHE A 72 -51.42 4.59 -91.50
N VAL A 73 -51.40 3.79 -90.45
CA VAL A 73 -52.64 3.28 -89.86
C VAL A 73 -53.31 4.47 -89.20
N LYS A 74 -54.41 4.93 -89.80
CA LYS A 74 -55.24 6.01 -89.26
C LYS A 74 -55.96 5.48 -88.02
N VAL A 75 -55.29 5.53 -86.87
CA VAL A 75 -55.86 5.11 -85.60
C VAL A 75 -56.88 6.14 -85.15
N ALA A 76 -58.14 5.71 -85.10
CA ALA A 76 -59.22 6.51 -84.56
C ALA A 76 -59.04 6.59 -83.03
N PHE A 77 -58.48 7.71 -82.56
CA PHE A 77 -58.61 8.07 -81.16
C PHE A 77 -60.12 8.25 -80.87
N PRO A 78 -60.68 7.63 -79.83
CA PRO A 78 -62.05 7.92 -79.42
C PRO A 78 -62.20 9.44 -79.21
N LEU A 79 -63.36 9.98 -79.57
CA LEU A 79 -63.59 11.43 -79.74
C LEU A 79 -63.24 12.30 -78.52
N LYS A 80 -62.93 11.73 -77.34
CA LYS A 80 -62.42 12.41 -76.13
C LYS A 80 -61.56 11.48 -75.25
N PRO A 81 -60.22 11.51 -75.29
CA PRO A 81 -59.40 10.82 -74.29
C PRO A 81 -59.26 11.72 -73.04
N SER A 82 -59.91 11.36 -71.93
CA SER A 82 -59.80 12.10 -70.68
C SER A 82 -58.57 11.64 -69.88
N PHE A 83 -57.41 12.25 -70.15
CA PHE A 83 -56.15 11.99 -69.41
C PHE A 83 -56.13 12.60 -67.99
N LEU A 84 -57.18 13.33 -67.58
CA LEU A 84 -57.20 14.15 -66.35
C LEU A 84 -58.10 13.62 -65.22
N HIS A 85 -58.76 12.46 -65.38
CA HIS A 85 -59.74 11.95 -64.40
C HIS A 85 -59.25 10.79 -63.53
N GLY A 86 -57.94 10.51 -63.46
CA GLY A 86 -57.39 9.44 -62.59
C GLY A 86 -57.71 8.02 -63.06
N ASP A 87 -58.71 7.84 -63.92
CA ASP A 87 -59.10 6.58 -64.55
C ASP A 87 -58.27 6.24 -65.80
N TYR A 88 -57.24 7.05 -66.11
CA TYR A 88 -56.36 6.84 -67.25
C TYR A 88 -55.29 5.81 -66.89
N GLU A 89 -55.51 4.55 -67.27
CA GLU A 89 -54.51 3.50 -67.13
C GLU A 89 -53.66 3.45 -68.42
N PRO A 90 -52.42 3.99 -68.42
CA PRO A 90 -51.63 4.15 -69.65
C PRO A 90 -51.36 2.81 -70.33
N ARG A 91 -51.24 1.74 -69.51
CA ARG A 91 -51.11 0.36 -69.99
C ARG A 91 -52.32 -0.09 -70.80
N ARG A 92 -53.56 0.18 -70.34
CA ARG A 92 -54.77 -0.19 -71.09
C ARG A 92 -54.93 0.62 -72.37
N PHE A 93 -54.60 1.91 -72.33
CA PHE A 93 -54.68 2.78 -73.49
C PHE A 93 -53.71 2.36 -74.59
N LEU A 94 -52.43 2.14 -74.26
CA LEU A 94 -51.44 1.67 -75.24
C LEU A 94 -51.79 0.28 -75.77
N GLN A 95 -52.33 -0.60 -74.92
CA GLN A 95 -52.84 -1.91 -75.36
C GLN A 95 -54.07 -1.82 -76.30
N SER A 96 -54.81 -0.71 -76.32
CA SER A 96 -56.00 -0.57 -77.20
C SER A 96 -55.64 -0.45 -78.69
N PHE A 97 -54.40 -0.09 -79.01
CA PHE A 97 -53.89 0.01 -80.38
C PHE A 97 -53.31 -1.30 -80.91
N ILE A 98 -53.21 -2.30 -80.04
CA ILE A 98 -52.70 -3.62 -80.35
C ILE A 98 -53.93 -4.51 -80.61
N PRO A 99 -54.05 -5.17 -81.77
CA PRO A 99 -55.13 -6.11 -82.05
C PRO A 99 -55.30 -7.15 -80.93
N PRO A 100 -56.53 -7.59 -80.61
CA PRO A 100 -56.77 -8.53 -79.51
C PRO A 100 -55.90 -9.81 -79.49
N PRO A 101 -55.58 -10.45 -80.64
CA PRO A 101 -54.65 -11.58 -80.68
C PRO A 101 -53.25 -11.18 -80.19
N ASP A 102 -52.71 -10.09 -80.72
CA ASP A 102 -51.36 -9.59 -80.45
C ASP A 102 -51.21 -9.09 -78.99
N ARG A 103 -52.28 -8.58 -78.37
CA ARG A 103 -52.28 -8.17 -76.93
C ARG A 103 -52.02 -9.36 -76.02
N MET A 104 -52.68 -10.47 -76.33
CA MET A 104 -52.54 -11.72 -75.57
C MET A 104 -51.13 -12.26 -75.74
N GLU A 105 -50.59 -12.25 -76.97
CA GLU A 105 -49.23 -12.69 -77.27
C GLU A 105 -48.15 -11.87 -76.56
N ILE A 106 -48.25 -10.53 -76.55
CA ILE A 106 -47.27 -9.66 -75.86
C ILE A 106 -47.35 -9.81 -74.35
N SER A 107 -48.56 -9.95 -73.79
CA SER A 107 -48.73 -10.20 -72.35
C SER A 107 -48.15 -11.56 -71.95
N LEU A 108 -48.36 -12.58 -72.78
CA LEU A 108 -47.82 -13.92 -72.59
C LEU A 108 -46.29 -13.89 -72.66
N ALA A 109 -45.72 -13.23 -73.66
CA ALA A 109 -44.27 -13.07 -73.82
C ALA A 109 -43.63 -12.31 -72.64
N ALA A 110 -44.25 -11.24 -72.15
CA ALA A 110 -43.75 -10.50 -70.99
C ALA A 110 -43.81 -11.32 -69.69
N THR A 111 -44.89 -12.10 -69.50
CA THR A 111 -44.98 -13.02 -68.35
C THR A 111 -43.99 -14.17 -68.46
N GLN A 112 -43.71 -14.65 -69.67
CA GLN A 112 -42.74 -15.71 -69.93
C GLN A 112 -41.30 -15.23 -69.71
N ASP A 113 -40.97 -13.99 -70.10
CA ASP A 113 -39.66 -13.37 -69.87
C ASP A 113 -39.41 -13.11 -68.37
N LEU A 114 -40.43 -12.59 -67.67
CA LEU A 114 -40.37 -12.44 -66.21
C LEU A 114 -40.22 -13.79 -65.50
N ALA A 115 -40.97 -14.81 -65.91
CA ALA A 115 -40.84 -16.16 -65.37
C ALA A 115 -39.43 -16.74 -65.64
N SER A 116 -38.88 -16.50 -66.83
CA SER A 116 -37.54 -16.97 -67.20
C SER A 116 -36.44 -16.28 -66.41
N THR A 117 -36.53 -14.97 -66.19
CA THR A 117 -35.57 -14.21 -65.37
C THR A 117 -35.64 -14.64 -63.91
N LEU A 118 -36.83 -14.82 -63.34
CA LEU A 118 -37.00 -15.36 -61.99
C LEU A 118 -36.45 -16.78 -61.87
N LEU A 119 -36.64 -17.64 -62.87
CA LEU A 119 -36.07 -19.00 -62.88
C LEU A 119 -34.54 -18.98 -62.98
N LEU A 120 -33.96 -18.05 -63.74
CA LEU A 120 -32.51 -17.87 -63.85
C LEU A 120 -31.90 -17.35 -62.55
N GLU A 121 -32.53 -16.36 -61.89
CA GLU A 121 -32.08 -15.89 -60.59
C GLU A 121 -32.22 -16.97 -59.51
N LEU A 122 -33.36 -17.68 -59.50
CA LEU A 122 -33.57 -18.80 -58.60
C LEU A 122 -32.53 -19.90 -58.83
N GLY A 123 -32.24 -20.21 -60.10
CA GLY A 123 -31.16 -21.12 -60.48
C GLY A 123 -29.78 -20.63 -60.02
N SER A 124 -29.48 -19.34 -60.17
CA SER A 124 -28.22 -18.73 -59.73
C SER A 124 -28.05 -18.76 -58.20
N VAL A 125 -29.13 -18.51 -57.45
CA VAL A 125 -29.14 -18.62 -55.98
C VAL A 125 -29.04 -20.08 -55.55
N ALA A 126 -29.77 -20.99 -56.20
CA ALA A 126 -29.71 -22.43 -55.93
C ALA A 126 -28.30 -22.99 -56.18
N MET A 127 -27.61 -22.54 -57.23
CA MET A 127 -26.22 -22.92 -57.50
C MET A 127 -25.22 -22.38 -56.49
N ARG A 128 -25.51 -21.26 -55.79
CA ARG A 128 -24.67 -20.68 -54.72
C ARG A 128 -25.05 -21.15 -53.31
N ALA A 129 -26.17 -21.87 -53.18
CA ALA A 129 -26.67 -22.33 -51.89
C ALA A 129 -25.70 -23.27 -51.18
N PRO A 130 -25.02 -24.24 -51.86
CA PRO A 130 -24.07 -25.13 -51.20
C PRO A 130 -22.89 -24.39 -50.55
N GLU A 131 -22.30 -23.39 -51.22
CA GLU A 131 -21.16 -22.63 -50.68
C GLU A 131 -21.57 -21.68 -49.54
N LEU A 132 -22.82 -21.24 -49.51
CA LEU A 132 -23.36 -20.51 -48.38
C LEU A 132 -23.59 -21.44 -47.19
N VAL A 133 -24.16 -22.63 -47.43
CA VAL A 133 -24.37 -23.65 -46.39
C VAL A 133 -23.03 -24.08 -45.77
N GLU A 134 -22.02 -24.39 -46.58
CA GLU A 134 -20.69 -24.78 -46.09
C GLU A 134 -20.04 -23.68 -45.23
N ARG A 135 -20.16 -22.41 -45.63
CA ARG A 135 -19.67 -21.27 -44.82
C ARG A 135 -20.43 -21.12 -43.51
N PHE A 136 -21.74 -21.34 -43.52
CA PHE A 136 -22.54 -21.32 -42.30
C PHE A 136 -22.16 -22.47 -41.37
N GLU A 137 -21.96 -23.68 -41.89
CA GLU A 137 -21.50 -24.84 -41.11
C GLU A 137 -20.14 -24.57 -40.46
N TRP A 138 -19.19 -24.01 -41.21
CA TRP A 138 -17.88 -23.61 -40.67
C TRP A 138 -18.02 -22.57 -39.54
N TYR A 139 -18.84 -21.53 -39.75
CA TYR A 139 -19.08 -20.51 -38.73
C TYR A 139 -19.70 -21.09 -37.46
N VAL A 140 -20.65 -22.01 -37.61
CA VAL A 140 -21.27 -22.71 -36.47
C VAL A 140 -20.24 -23.56 -35.72
N ALA A 141 -19.37 -24.28 -36.44
CA ALA A 141 -18.30 -25.06 -35.83
C ALA A 141 -17.29 -24.18 -35.07
N GLU A 142 -16.88 -23.05 -35.67
CA GLU A 142 -15.95 -22.12 -35.03
C GLU A 142 -16.57 -21.44 -33.80
N LYS A 143 -17.86 -21.11 -33.86
CA LYS A 143 -18.61 -20.61 -32.69
C LYS A 143 -18.68 -21.65 -31.58
N ALA A 144 -18.96 -22.91 -31.90
CA ALA A 144 -18.99 -23.99 -30.92
C ALA A 144 -17.63 -24.19 -30.23
N LYS A 145 -16.54 -24.12 -31.00
CA LYS A 145 -15.18 -24.16 -30.47
C LYS A 145 -14.89 -22.98 -29.55
N GLY A 146 -15.31 -21.76 -29.93
CA GLY A 146 -15.18 -20.57 -29.09
C GLY A 146 -15.96 -20.68 -27.78
N GLU A 147 -17.15 -21.28 -27.80
CA GLU A 147 -17.96 -21.54 -26.60
C GLU A 147 -17.30 -22.57 -25.66
N GLU A 148 -16.69 -23.62 -26.22
CA GLU A 148 -15.93 -24.59 -25.43
C GLU A 148 -14.71 -23.96 -24.75
N GLU A 149 -13.94 -23.15 -25.49
CA GLU A 149 -12.80 -22.42 -24.93
C GLU A 149 -13.23 -21.40 -23.86
N LEU A 150 -14.36 -20.71 -24.06
CA LEU A 150 -14.92 -19.82 -23.04
C LEU A 150 -15.26 -20.59 -21.76
N ARG A 151 -15.87 -21.78 -21.89
CA ARG A 151 -16.19 -22.63 -20.74
C ARG A 151 -14.93 -23.12 -20.02
N ARG A 152 -13.92 -23.57 -20.76
CA ARG A 152 -12.62 -23.97 -20.19
C ARG A 152 -11.98 -22.81 -19.42
N LEU A 153 -12.02 -21.60 -19.99
CA LEU A 153 -11.49 -20.41 -19.34
C LEU A 153 -12.28 -20.04 -18.07
N GLN A 154 -13.61 -20.16 -18.10
CA GLN A 154 -14.44 -19.95 -16.91
C GLN A 154 -14.12 -20.95 -15.79
N GLU A 155 -13.94 -22.23 -16.12
CA GLU A 155 -13.53 -23.25 -15.15
C GLU A 155 -12.14 -22.95 -14.56
N HIS A 156 -11.19 -22.49 -15.38
CA HIS A 156 -9.88 -22.04 -14.91
C HIS A 156 -9.97 -20.81 -14.00
N VAL A 157 -10.78 -19.81 -14.34
CA VAL A 157 -10.98 -18.61 -13.52
C VAL A 157 -11.58 -18.99 -12.16
N ALA A 158 -12.62 -19.81 -12.14
CA ALA A 158 -13.20 -20.31 -10.89
C ALA A 158 -12.18 -21.08 -10.04
N GLY A 159 -11.34 -21.89 -10.68
CA GLY A 159 -10.24 -22.60 -9.99
C GLY A 159 -9.17 -21.66 -9.42
N LEU A 160 -8.86 -20.56 -10.11
CA LEU A 160 -7.93 -19.54 -9.62
C LEU A 160 -8.54 -18.71 -8.50
N GLU A 161 -9.83 -18.36 -8.58
CA GLU A 161 -10.55 -17.65 -7.53
C GLU A 161 -10.60 -18.48 -6.24
N GLY A 162 -10.84 -19.79 -6.32
CA GLY A 162 -10.75 -20.70 -5.17
C GLY A 162 -9.35 -20.73 -4.56
N LYS A 163 -8.31 -20.86 -5.39
CA LYS A 163 -6.91 -20.82 -4.92
C LYS A 163 -6.55 -19.48 -4.29
N LEU A 164 -7.07 -18.38 -4.81
CA LEU A 164 -6.87 -17.05 -4.26
C LEU A 164 -7.53 -16.93 -2.88
N ALA A 165 -8.77 -17.39 -2.73
CA ALA A 165 -9.47 -17.40 -1.45
C ALA A 165 -8.71 -18.21 -0.38
N ASP A 166 -8.25 -19.42 -0.73
CA ASP A 166 -7.42 -20.24 0.16
C ASP A 166 -6.10 -19.54 0.52
N ALA A 167 -5.44 -18.88 -0.45
CA ALA A 167 -4.20 -18.16 -0.20
C ALA A 167 -4.43 -16.97 0.75
N GLU A 168 -5.52 -16.23 0.58
CA GLU A 168 -5.88 -15.13 1.48
C GLU A 168 -6.18 -15.62 2.90
N GLU A 169 -6.89 -16.74 3.05
CA GLU A 169 -7.17 -17.36 4.34
C GLU A 169 -5.87 -17.77 5.06
N ARG A 170 -4.95 -18.44 4.35
CA ARG A 170 -3.60 -18.73 4.88
C ARG A 170 -2.84 -17.48 5.28
N VAL A 171 -2.91 -16.39 4.51
CA VAL A 171 -2.27 -15.12 4.86
C VAL A 171 -2.89 -14.51 6.11
N ARG A 172 -4.23 -14.57 6.27
CA ARG A 172 -4.91 -14.11 7.50
C ARG A 172 -4.48 -14.93 8.71
N ALA A 173 -4.46 -16.26 8.59
CA ALA A 173 -3.99 -17.15 9.66
C ALA A 173 -2.52 -16.89 10.03
N ALA A 174 -1.64 -16.71 9.03
CA ALA A 174 -0.24 -16.39 9.27
C ALA A 174 -0.05 -15.02 9.96
N LYS A 175 -0.86 -14.02 9.60
CA LYS A 175 -0.85 -12.71 10.29
C LYS A 175 -1.28 -12.83 11.75
N GLN A 176 -2.31 -13.62 12.04
CA GLN A 176 -2.76 -13.87 13.42
C GLN A 176 -1.70 -14.60 14.24
N ALA A 177 -1.09 -15.64 13.66
CA ALA A 177 0.00 -16.37 14.31
C ALA A 177 1.21 -15.46 14.59
N ARG A 178 1.57 -14.58 13.65
CA ARG A 178 2.63 -13.58 13.85
C ARG A 178 2.29 -12.59 14.98
N ALA A 179 1.05 -12.11 15.03
CA ALA A 179 0.61 -11.18 16.06
C ALA A 179 0.65 -11.82 17.46
N ALA A 180 0.22 -13.08 17.58
CA ALA A 180 0.32 -13.84 18.83
C ALA A 180 1.77 -14.07 19.24
N ALA A 181 2.65 -14.44 18.31
CA ALA A 181 4.08 -14.60 18.60
C ALA A 181 4.75 -13.29 19.05
N GLU A 182 4.36 -12.16 18.45
CA GLU A 182 4.87 -10.84 18.84
C GLU A 182 4.38 -10.40 20.22
N GLU A 183 3.14 -10.74 20.58
CA GLU A 183 2.62 -10.48 21.92
C GLU A 183 3.34 -11.31 22.98
N GLU A 184 3.56 -12.60 22.72
CA GLU A 184 4.34 -13.46 23.60
C GLU A 184 5.79 -12.97 23.75
N ALA A 185 6.42 -12.51 22.66
CA ALA A 185 7.75 -11.91 22.74
C ALA A 185 7.76 -10.67 23.65
N ARG A 186 6.78 -9.75 23.47
CA ARG A 186 6.66 -8.56 24.34
C ARG A 186 6.42 -8.93 25.80
N ARG A 187 5.66 -10.00 26.07
CA ARG A 187 5.42 -10.50 27.42
C ARG A 187 6.71 -11.05 28.06
N LEU A 188 7.44 -11.88 27.32
CA LEU A 188 8.72 -12.43 27.78
C LEU A 188 9.77 -11.34 28.00
N ASP A 189 9.82 -10.32 27.14
CA ASP A 189 10.69 -9.16 27.32
C ASP A 189 10.32 -8.41 28.63
N GLY A 190 9.03 -8.19 28.88
CA GLY A 190 8.57 -7.58 30.14
C GLY A 190 8.90 -8.42 31.37
N GLU A 191 8.72 -9.74 31.29
CA GLU A 191 9.11 -10.67 32.36
C GLU A 191 10.63 -10.65 32.60
N ALA A 192 11.44 -10.58 31.54
CA ALA A 192 12.89 -10.50 31.63
C ALA A 192 13.35 -9.21 32.32
N GLU A 193 12.79 -8.05 31.94
CA GLU A 193 13.08 -6.77 32.60
C GLU A 193 12.72 -6.81 34.09
N HIS A 194 11.55 -7.35 34.44
CA HIS A 194 11.16 -7.51 35.84
C HIS A 194 12.12 -8.43 36.63
N VAL A 195 12.59 -9.51 36.02
CA VAL A 195 13.60 -10.40 36.64
C VAL A 195 14.94 -9.67 36.83
N ILE A 196 15.36 -8.85 35.85
CA ILE A 196 16.58 -8.05 35.95
C ILE A 196 16.45 -7.02 37.07
N GLU A 197 15.34 -6.29 37.14
CA GLU A 197 15.07 -5.31 38.20
C GLU A 197 15.04 -5.97 39.60
N ALA A 198 14.36 -7.12 39.71
CA ALA A 198 14.35 -7.90 40.94
C ALA A 198 15.75 -8.40 41.34
N PHE A 199 16.58 -8.79 40.38
CA PHE A 199 17.97 -9.15 40.63
C PHE A 199 18.81 -7.94 41.07
N GLN A 200 18.68 -6.79 40.41
CA GLN A 200 19.42 -5.56 40.77
C GLN A 200 19.04 -5.01 42.15
N THR A 201 17.78 -5.20 42.57
CA THR A 201 17.29 -4.83 43.90
C THR A 201 17.52 -5.91 44.95
N SER A 202 18.07 -7.07 44.56
CA SER A 202 18.36 -8.16 45.48
C SER A 202 19.50 -7.78 46.44
N PRO A 203 19.38 -8.12 47.73
CA PRO A 203 20.47 -7.93 48.70
C PRO A 203 21.79 -8.60 48.26
N ALA A 204 21.70 -9.74 47.56
CA ALA A 204 22.87 -10.45 47.07
C ALA A 204 23.64 -9.66 46.00
N PHE A 205 22.92 -8.95 45.11
CA PHE A 205 23.55 -8.07 44.14
C PHE A 205 24.16 -6.85 44.83
N GLU A 206 23.43 -6.22 45.75
CA GLU A 206 23.92 -5.07 46.51
C GLU A 206 25.22 -5.42 47.26
N GLU A 207 25.25 -6.54 47.99
CA GLU A 207 26.43 -7.00 48.71
C GLU A 207 27.61 -7.25 47.78
N ALA A 208 27.39 -7.95 46.65
CA ALA A 208 28.43 -8.23 45.67
C ALA A 208 28.96 -6.93 45.01
N ALA A 209 28.08 -5.98 44.69
CA ALA A 209 28.44 -4.69 44.10
C ALA A 209 29.26 -3.83 45.08
N LEU A 210 28.82 -3.77 46.34
CA LEU A 210 29.52 -3.04 47.40
C LEU A 210 30.89 -3.66 47.70
N SER A 211 30.98 -5.00 47.75
CA SER A 211 32.24 -5.71 47.92
C SER A 211 33.21 -5.41 46.77
N ARG A 212 32.73 -5.49 45.52
CA ARG A 212 33.55 -5.15 44.35
C ARG A 212 34.00 -3.69 44.33
N MET A 213 33.15 -2.76 44.76
CA MET A 213 33.49 -1.35 44.88
C MET A 213 34.58 -1.13 45.93
N ASP A 214 34.50 -1.81 47.08
CA ASP A 214 35.53 -1.74 48.13
C ASP A 214 36.90 -2.23 47.63
N ASP A 215 36.92 -3.35 46.90
CA ASP A 215 38.15 -3.85 46.26
C ASP A 215 38.73 -2.86 45.26
N LEU A 216 37.88 -2.25 44.43
CA LEU A 216 38.30 -1.21 43.49
C LEU A 216 38.86 0.03 44.21
N LEU A 217 38.23 0.44 45.32
CA LEU A 217 38.70 1.55 46.14
C LEU A 217 40.05 1.22 46.80
N LYS A 218 40.25 0.00 47.30
CA LYS A 218 41.53 -0.46 47.83
C LYS A 218 42.64 -0.42 46.78
N ILE A 219 42.36 -0.87 45.55
CA ILE A 219 43.32 -0.81 44.45
C ILE A 219 43.59 0.64 44.06
N TRP A 220 42.55 1.47 43.94
CA TRP A 220 42.69 2.88 43.59
C TRP A 220 43.48 3.68 44.64
N ALA A 221 43.27 3.39 45.93
CA ALA A 221 43.97 4.01 47.05
C ALA A 221 45.49 3.80 47.00
N GLN A 222 45.94 2.71 46.38
CA GLN A 222 47.37 2.42 46.19
C GLN A 222 48.00 3.22 45.05
N THR A 223 47.20 3.84 44.19
CA THR A 223 47.71 4.68 43.10
C THR A 223 48.26 6.01 43.64
N PRO A 224 49.23 6.65 42.96
CA PRO A 224 49.74 7.95 43.39
C PRO A 224 48.67 9.04 43.49
N ALA A 225 47.63 8.99 42.64
CA ALA A 225 46.51 9.91 42.71
C ALA A 225 45.65 9.66 43.96
N GLY A 226 45.33 8.39 44.24
CA GLY A 226 44.59 7.97 45.43
C GLY A 226 45.33 8.33 46.73
N GLN A 227 46.62 8.01 46.82
CA GLN A 227 47.46 8.34 47.97
C GLN A 227 47.51 9.85 48.24
N ARG A 228 47.69 10.67 47.20
CA ARG A 228 47.67 12.13 47.35
C ARG A 228 46.33 12.65 47.84
N LEU A 229 45.22 12.09 47.37
CA LEU A 229 43.90 12.49 47.83
C LEU A 229 43.69 12.08 49.29
N LEU A 230 43.99 10.83 49.65
CA LEU A 230 43.90 10.33 51.02
C LEU A 230 44.77 11.14 51.99
N PHE A 231 45.98 11.54 51.58
CA PHE A 231 46.85 12.39 52.39
C PHE A 231 46.25 13.78 52.61
N LYS A 232 45.75 14.42 51.55
CA LYS A 232 45.12 15.75 51.65
C LYS A 232 43.86 15.71 52.52
N GLU A 233 43.01 14.71 52.30
CA GLU A 233 41.78 14.52 53.06
C GLU A 233 42.10 14.20 54.53
N GLY A 234 43.10 13.36 54.78
CA GLY A 234 43.61 13.08 56.12
C GLY A 234 44.15 14.32 56.82
N GLN A 235 44.90 15.17 56.12
CA GLN A 235 45.40 16.43 56.65
C GLN A 235 44.28 17.42 56.98
N ALA A 236 43.27 17.52 56.10
CA ALA A 236 42.10 18.37 56.34
C ALA A 236 41.32 17.90 57.56
N ASN A 237 41.04 16.59 57.65
CA ASN A 237 40.34 16.01 58.79
C ASN A 237 41.12 16.15 60.10
N TYR A 238 42.45 15.97 60.07
CA TYR A 238 43.30 16.21 61.23
C TYR A 238 43.22 17.66 61.69
N SER A 239 43.31 18.61 60.75
CA SER A 239 43.26 20.05 61.06
C SER A 239 41.89 20.43 61.64
N LEU A 240 40.81 19.92 61.06
CA LEU A 240 39.45 20.13 61.55
C LEU A 240 39.25 19.54 62.95
N GLY A 241 39.68 18.30 63.16
CA GLY A 241 39.61 17.64 64.46
C GLY A 241 40.45 18.35 65.52
N LEU A 242 41.63 18.83 65.17
CA LEU A 242 42.50 19.61 66.05
C LEU A 242 41.84 20.95 66.45
N GLN A 243 41.26 21.66 65.48
CA GLN A 243 40.53 22.90 65.76
C GLN A 243 39.36 22.64 66.71
N ARG A 244 38.55 21.61 66.43
CA ARG A 244 37.44 21.23 67.31
C ARG A 244 37.90 20.88 68.72
N ALA A 245 39.02 20.16 68.83
CA ALA A 245 39.60 19.84 70.13
C ALA A 245 40.04 21.10 70.90
N GLN A 246 40.67 22.06 70.22
CA GLN A 246 41.08 23.34 70.83
C GLN A 246 39.88 24.14 71.32
N GLU A 247 38.80 24.22 70.53
CA GLU A 247 37.56 24.92 70.91
C GLU A 247 36.95 24.34 72.18
N VAL A 248 36.80 23.01 72.23
CA VAL A 248 36.23 22.29 73.38
C VAL A 248 37.08 22.49 74.63
N LEU A 249 38.42 22.41 74.51
CA LEU A 249 39.32 22.63 75.65
C LEU A 249 39.22 24.07 76.16
N LEU A 250 39.15 25.05 75.27
CA LEU A 250 39.02 26.46 75.64
C LEU A 250 37.69 26.73 76.38
N GLU A 251 36.59 26.18 75.88
CA GLU A 251 35.28 26.27 76.52
C GLU A 251 35.29 25.65 77.92
N ARG A 252 35.96 24.50 78.06
CA ARG A 252 36.07 23.77 79.33
C ARG A 252 36.86 24.56 80.37
N ILE A 253 37.94 25.23 79.95
CA ILE A 253 38.71 26.17 80.79
C ILE A 253 37.84 27.35 81.23
N GLN A 254 37.11 27.97 80.31
CA GLN A 254 36.21 29.10 80.63
C GLN A 254 35.12 28.71 81.64
N LYS A 255 34.61 27.48 81.54
CA LYS A 255 33.61 26.92 82.45
C LYS A 255 34.19 26.34 83.75
N GLY A 256 35.51 26.41 83.95
CA GLY A 256 36.19 25.87 85.14
C GLY A 256 36.11 24.35 85.29
N LYS A 257 35.86 23.63 84.19
CA LYS A 257 35.75 22.16 84.16
C LYS A 257 37.15 21.52 84.04
N GLU A 258 37.32 20.33 84.61
CA GLU A 258 38.59 19.58 84.55
C GLU A 258 38.97 19.22 83.10
N LEU A 259 40.25 19.38 82.74
CA LEU A 259 40.77 19.07 81.41
C LEU A 259 40.83 17.54 81.18
N PRO A 260 40.68 17.07 79.94
CA PRO A 260 40.87 15.67 79.59
C PRO A 260 42.30 15.24 79.93
N LYS A 261 42.45 14.02 80.46
CA LYS A 261 43.78 13.46 80.75
C LYS A 261 44.51 13.16 79.44
N PRO A 262 45.84 13.34 79.38
CA PRO A 262 46.63 12.82 78.28
C PRO A 262 46.39 11.32 78.11
N CYS A 263 46.12 10.90 76.88
CA CYS A 263 45.82 9.52 76.55
C CYS A 263 46.85 9.03 75.53
N GLU A 264 47.64 8.02 75.90
CA GLU A 264 48.65 7.42 75.02
C GLU A 264 48.08 6.24 74.22
N ASN A 265 47.02 5.59 74.73
CA ASN A 265 46.34 4.49 74.06
C ASN A 265 45.12 5.01 73.27
N PRO A 266 45.13 4.99 71.94
CA PRO A 266 44.00 5.48 71.14
C PRO A 266 42.69 4.72 71.38
N GLU A 267 42.73 3.49 71.90
CA GLU A 267 41.53 2.71 72.23
C GLU A 267 40.85 3.18 73.52
N GLU A 268 41.59 3.82 74.42
CA GLU A 268 41.09 4.40 75.68
C GLU A 268 40.68 5.87 75.53
N PHE A 269 40.85 6.44 74.33
CA PHE A 269 40.54 7.82 74.05
C PHE A 269 39.01 8.02 73.99
N ASP A 270 38.47 8.66 75.03
CA ASP A 270 37.08 9.08 75.03
C ASP A 270 36.89 10.28 74.08
N SER A 271 36.33 9.99 72.90
CA SER A 271 36.04 11.01 71.89
C SER A 271 34.71 11.74 72.12
N SER A 272 33.85 11.24 73.01
CA SER A 272 32.51 11.81 73.24
C SER A 272 32.57 13.26 73.72
N ILE A 273 33.63 13.63 74.45
CA ILE A 273 33.82 15.00 74.95
C ILE A 273 33.97 16.05 73.84
N TYR A 274 34.26 15.64 72.60
CA TYR A 274 34.45 16.55 71.45
C TYR A 274 33.21 16.68 70.57
N TYR A 275 32.21 15.82 70.78
CA TYR A 275 30.94 15.82 70.07
C TYR A 275 29.82 16.19 71.04
N SER A 276 29.19 17.34 70.81
CA SER A 276 28.05 17.79 71.60
C SER A 276 26.81 17.00 71.21
N GLU A 277 26.01 16.56 72.20
CA GLU A 277 24.76 15.79 72.00
C GLU A 277 23.75 16.50 71.06
N ASP A 278 23.89 17.81 70.87
CA ASP A 278 23.01 18.64 70.04
C ASP A 278 23.35 18.60 68.52
N GLU A 279 24.53 18.11 68.12
CA GLU A 279 24.92 18.03 66.70
C GLU A 279 24.23 16.85 65.98
N ASP A 280 23.83 15.81 66.72
CA ASP A 280 23.15 14.63 66.17
C ASP A 280 21.64 14.85 65.93
N ALA A 281 21.06 15.92 66.48
CA ALA A 281 19.63 16.21 66.37
C ALA A 281 19.23 16.88 65.04
N ASN A 282 20.16 17.45 64.27
CA ASN A 282 19.83 18.19 63.04
C ASN A 282 19.99 17.36 61.75
N GLY A 283 20.24 16.06 61.85
CA GLY A 283 20.40 15.14 60.70
C GLY A 283 19.28 14.10 60.54
N GLY A 284 18.31 14.09 61.45
CA GLY A 284 17.21 13.12 61.53
C GLY A 284 15.89 13.70 61.06
N GLY A 285 15.73 13.88 59.76
CA GLY A 285 14.39 14.01 59.17
C GLY A 285 13.66 12.67 59.25
N GLU A 286 12.97 12.45 60.36
CA GLU A 286 11.85 11.51 60.45
C GLU A 286 10.70 12.03 59.59
N ASP A 287 10.50 11.44 58.41
CA ASP A 287 9.18 11.39 57.80
C ASP A 287 8.65 9.98 58.00
N THR A 288 7.96 9.76 59.12
CA THR A 288 7.03 8.66 59.28
C THR A 288 5.60 9.20 59.35
N VAL A 289 4.77 8.63 58.46
CA VAL A 289 3.30 8.48 58.50
C VAL A 289 2.44 9.67 58.07
N GLY A 290 1.72 9.43 56.98
CA GLY A 290 0.48 10.12 56.61
C GLY A 290 -0.33 9.29 55.62
N ASN A 291 -1.14 8.35 56.15
CA ASN A 291 -2.30 7.64 55.58
C ASN A 291 -2.19 7.00 54.19
#